data_AF-A0A7X6Q2H3-F1
#
_entry.id   AF-A0A7X6Q2H3-F1
#
_cell.length_a   1.000
_cell.length_b   1.000
_cell.length_c   1.000
_cell.angle_alpha   90.00
_cell.angle_beta   90.00
_cell.angle_gamma   90.00
#
_symmetry.space_group_name_H-M   'P 1'
#
loop_
_entity.id
_entity.type
_entity.pdbx_description
1 polymer ?
#
loop_
_entity_poly.entity_id
_entity_poly.type
_entity_poly.pdbx_seq_one_letter_code
_entity_poly.pdbx_strand_id
1 'polypeptide(L)'
;ITDWSSIAQEFSYATKKPSLFINTPMKILNPEWEEIPIIPLDISLRDQIGLSVDPGDLDQLADLVAGLLADKAGYEDRISRLVSRNIFDVGDGARAGGAYIIQALENKRQERAQPSAPEEEEGPRDPLAEVQARLAHLSDPSPRLDKLLDQPLEDLDPDIRTHGQYLVWLIDQLQEQSGQEEETK
;
A
#
# COMPACT_ATOMS: atom_id res chain seq x y z
N ILE A 1 -19.34 -16.49 -3.25
CA ILE A 1 -18.19 -17.36 -3.54
C ILE A 1 -17.11 -16.47 -4.13
N THR A 2 -15.89 -16.52 -3.62
CA THR A 2 -14.73 -15.77 -4.15
C THR A 2 -13.44 -16.51 -3.85
N ASP A 3 -12.32 -16.06 -4.37
CA ASP A 3 -10.99 -16.55 -4.04
C ASP A 3 -10.38 -15.68 -2.92
N TRP A 4 -9.33 -14.89 -3.17
CA TRP A 4 -8.60 -14.10 -2.17
C TRP A 4 -9.07 -12.64 -2.07
N SER A 5 -10.18 -12.29 -2.72
CA SER A 5 -10.67 -10.92 -2.69
C SER A 5 -11.20 -10.51 -1.31
N SER A 6 -10.76 -9.33 -0.85
CA SER A 6 -11.26 -8.68 0.37
C SER A 6 -12.75 -8.30 0.30
N ILE A 7 -13.37 -8.40 -0.88
CA ILE A 7 -14.80 -8.11 -1.07
C ILE A 7 -15.70 -9.05 -0.27
N ALA A 8 -15.24 -10.27 0.05
CA ALA A 8 -16.01 -11.20 0.87
C ALA A 8 -16.20 -10.69 2.30
N GLN A 9 -15.19 -10.02 2.85
CA GLN A 9 -15.21 -9.41 4.17
C GLN A 9 -16.25 -8.29 4.17
N GLU A 10 -16.22 -7.40 3.19
CA GLU A 10 -17.22 -6.33 3.02
C GLU A 10 -18.64 -6.90 2.89
N PHE A 11 -18.83 -7.89 2.01
CA PHE A 11 -20.11 -8.57 1.82
C PHE A 11 -20.62 -9.20 3.13
N SER A 12 -19.78 -9.98 3.80
CA SER A 12 -20.15 -10.67 5.03
C SER A 12 -20.40 -9.67 6.16
N TYR A 13 -19.58 -8.63 6.32
CA TYR A 13 -19.75 -7.62 7.35
C TYR A 13 -21.04 -6.82 7.18
N ALA A 14 -21.39 -6.45 5.95
CA ALA A 14 -22.58 -5.68 5.66
C ALA A 14 -23.86 -6.54 5.73
N THR A 15 -23.83 -7.76 5.19
CA THR A 15 -25.03 -8.59 5.06
C THR A 15 -25.23 -9.60 6.19
N LYS A 16 -24.20 -9.81 7.02
CA LYS A 16 -24.11 -10.86 8.04
C LYS A 16 -24.28 -12.28 7.49
N LYS A 17 -24.00 -12.48 6.19
CA LYS A 17 -24.06 -13.78 5.53
C LYS A 17 -22.67 -14.38 5.38
N PRO A 18 -22.55 -15.72 5.45
CA PRO A 18 -21.27 -16.37 5.23
C PRO A 18 -20.79 -16.24 3.79
N SER A 19 -19.47 -16.26 3.63
CA SER A 19 -18.81 -16.38 2.33
C SER A 19 -18.24 -17.79 2.15
N LEU A 20 -18.15 -18.26 0.90
CA LEU A 20 -17.41 -19.48 0.56
C LEU A 20 -16.21 -19.08 -0.29
N PHE A 21 -15.07 -19.64 0.08
CA PHE A 21 -13.77 -19.26 -0.40
C PHE A 21 -13.13 -20.41 -1.18
N ILE A 22 -12.55 -20.11 -2.35
CA ILE A 22 -11.77 -21.09 -3.12
C ILE A 22 -10.29 -20.71 -3.01
N ASN A 23 -9.47 -21.62 -2.51
CA ASN A 23 -8.03 -21.37 -2.30
C ASN A 23 -7.24 -21.57 -3.59
N THR A 24 -7.48 -20.69 -4.56
CA THR A 24 -6.61 -20.59 -5.75
C THR A 24 -5.19 -20.18 -5.33
N PRO A 25 -4.17 -20.27 -6.18
CA PRO A 25 -2.88 -19.67 -5.89
C PRO A 25 -3.03 -18.16 -5.63
N MET A 26 -2.48 -17.67 -4.52
CA MET A 26 -2.57 -16.25 -4.15
C MET A 26 -1.77 -15.38 -5.11
N LYS A 27 -2.33 -14.23 -5.51
CA LYS A 27 -1.60 -13.22 -6.27
C LYS A 27 -0.66 -12.46 -5.36
N ILE A 28 0.62 -12.79 -5.38
CA ILE A 28 1.65 -12.13 -4.59
C ILE A 28 2.32 -11.05 -5.45
N LEU A 29 2.13 -9.78 -5.08
CA LEU A 29 2.77 -8.63 -5.72
C LEU A 29 4.09 -8.23 -5.05
N ASN A 30 4.18 -8.45 -3.74
CA ASN A 30 5.37 -8.20 -2.95
C ASN A 30 5.96 -9.55 -2.52
N PRO A 31 7.08 -10.03 -3.10
CA PRO A 31 7.70 -11.30 -2.71
C PRO A 31 8.16 -11.34 -1.25
N GLU A 32 8.49 -10.18 -0.67
CA GLU A 32 8.99 -10.04 0.71
C GLU A 32 7.86 -9.87 1.73
N TRP A 33 6.59 -10.13 1.37
CA TRP A 33 5.45 -9.92 2.26
C TRP A 33 5.54 -10.72 3.56
N GLU A 34 6.24 -11.85 3.55
CA GLU A 34 6.46 -12.73 4.71
C GLU A 34 7.50 -12.17 5.70
N GLU A 35 8.30 -11.15 5.32
CA GLU A 35 9.23 -10.50 6.26
C GLU A 35 8.48 -9.73 7.36
N ILE A 36 7.20 -9.37 7.13
CA ILE A 36 6.34 -8.75 8.13
C ILE A 36 5.63 -9.88 8.91
N PRO A 37 5.94 -10.10 10.20
CA PRO A 37 5.42 -11.23 10.97
C PRO A 37 3.97 -11.00 11.47
N ILE A 38 3.14 -10.32 10.66
CA ILE A 38 1.76 -9.96 10.97
C ILE A 38 0.88 -10.53 9.87
N ILE A 39 -0.10 -11.34 10.25
CA ILE A 39 -1.07 -11.89 9.31
C ILE A 39 -2.17 -10.85 9.09
N PRO A 40 -2.45 -10.46 7.83
CA PRO A 40 -3.56 -9.58 7.51
C PRO A 40 -4.92 -10.10 8.01
N LEU A 41 -5.83 -9.18 8.37
CA LEU A 41 -7.15 -9.53 8.89
C LEU A 41 -8.01 -10.27 7.87
N ASP A 42 -7.92 -9.89 6.61
CA ASP A 42 -8.61 -10.54 5.49
C ASP A 42 -8.17 -12.00 5.31
N ILE A 43 -6.93 -12.34 5.66
CA ILE A 43 -6.46 -13.74 5.69
C ILE A 43 -6.90 -14.44 6.97
N SER A 44 -6.65 -13.86 8.15
CA SER A 44 -6.88 -14.52 9.45
C SER A 44 -8.36 -14.68 9.83
N LEU A 45 -9.27 -13.88 9.26
CA LEU A 45 -10.70 -13.94 9.56
C LEU A 45 -11.51 -14.76 8.55
N ARG A 46 -10.88 -15.24 7.46
CA ARG A 46 -11.54 -15.91 6.33
C ARG A 46 -12.45 -17.07 6.77
N ASP A 47 -11.91 -18.02 7.52
CA ASP A 47 -12.66 -19.19 8.02
C ASP A 47 -13.55 -18.88 9.23
N GLN A 48 -13.53 -17.63 9.72
CA GLN A 48 -14.44 -17.17 10.76
C GLN A 48 -15.71 -16.54 10.16
N ILE A 49 -15.63 -15.97 8.96
CA ILE A 49 -16.78 -15.40 8.24
C ILE A 49 -17.38 -16.37 7.21
N GLY A 50 -16.83 -17.57 7.08
CA GLY A 50 -17.16 -18.47 5.99
C GLY A 50 -16.45 -19.81 6.07
N LEU A 51 -16.37 -20.48 4.93
CA LEU A 51 -15.61 -21.73 4.74
C LEU A 51 -14.68 -21.59 3.54
N SER A 52 -13.56 -22.30 3.58
CA SER A 52 -12.61 -22.40 2.47
C SER A 52 -12.58 -23.81 1.90
N VAL A 53 -12.39 -23.92 0.59
CA VAL A 53 -12.25 -25.18 -0.15
C VAL A 53 -11.08 -25.07 -1.12
N ASP A 54 -10.30 -26.14 -1.24
CA ASP A 54 -9.20 -26.19 -2.20
C ASP A 54 -9.73 -26.57 -3.60
N PRO A 55 -9.04 -26.17 -4.69
CA PRO A 55 -9.45 -26.52 -6.04
C PRO A 55 -9.58 -28.03 -6.31
N GLY A 56 -8.93 -28.87 -5.50
CA GLY A 56 -9.04 -30.34 -5.57
C GLY A 56 -10.33 -30.91 -5.00
N ASP A 57 -11.06 -30.16 -4.17
CA ASP A 57 -12.21 -30.62 -3.37
C ASP A 57 -13.52 -29.96 -3.82
N LEU A 58 -13.60 -29.50 -5.07
CA LEU A 58 -14.77 -28.79 -5.60
C LEU A 58 -16.00 -29.70 -5.77
N ASP A 59 -15.83 -31.01 -5.71
CA ASP A 59 -16.93 -31.97 -5.65
C ASP A 59 -17.79 -31.80 -4.38
N GLN A 60 -17.21 -31.29 -3.29
CA GLN A 60 -17.90 -31.02 -2.02
C GLN A 60 -18.67 -29.68 -1.99
N LEU A 61 -18.61 -28.89 -3.07
CA LEU A 61 -19.12 -27.52 -3.08
C LEU A 61 -20.61 -27.44 -2.74
N ALA A 62 -21.42 -28.38 -3.24
CA ALA A 62 -22.86 -28.41 -2.99
C ALA A 62 -23.18 -28.61 -1.50
N ASP A 63 -22.47 -29.52 -0.84
CA ASP A 63 -22.66 -29.83 0.57
C ASP A 63 -22.19 -28.67 1.46
N LEU A 64 -21.05 -28.05 1.12
CA LEU A 64 -20.56 -26.85 1.82
C LEU A 64 -21.56 -25.70 1.73
N VAL A 65 -22.10 -25.43 0.54
CA VAL A 65 -23.12 -24.38 0.35
C VAL A 65 -24.39 -24.70 1.14
N ALA A 66 -24.84 -25.96 1.12
CA ALA A 66 -26.00 -26.38 1.91
C ALA A 66 -25.76 -26.17 3.41
N GLY A 67 -24.58 -26.51 3.93
CA GLY A 67 -24.19 -26.28 5.32
C GLY A 67 -24.17 -24.80 5.70
N LEU A 68 -23.60 -23.94 4.85
CA LEU A 68 -23.58 -22.49 5.06
C LEU A 68 -25.00 -21.90 5.11
N LEU A 69 -25.91 -22.37 4.26
CA LEU A 69 -27.30 -21.91 4.23
C LEU A 69 -28.11 -22.41 5.43
N ALA A 70 -27.79 -23.61 5.94
CA ALA A 70 -28.44 -24.19 7.11
C ALA A 70 -28.08 -23.44 8.41
N ASP A 71 -26.83 -22.99 8.57
CA ASP A 71 -26.35 -22.28 9.78
C ASP A 71 -26.39 -20.74 9.65
N LYS A 72 -27.46 -20.19 9.07
CA LYS A 72 -27.57 -18.75 8.86
C LYS A 72 -27.45 -17.95 10.17
N ALA A 73 -28.14 -18.41 11.22
CA ALA A 73 -28.16 -17.71 12.51
C ALA A 73 -26.80 -17.75 13.23
N GLY A 74 -26.08 -18.88 13.15
CA GLY A 74 -24.75 -18.99 13.76
C GLY A 74 -23.73 -18.08 13.07
N TYR A 75 -23.78 -17.99 11.74
CA TYR A 75 -22.93 -17.05 10.99
C TYR A 75 -23.31 -15.60 11.24
N GLU A 76 -24.60 -15.26 11.32
CA GLU A 76 -25.04 -13.90 11.61
C GLU A 76 -24.47 -13.40 12.94
N ASP A 77 -24.56 -14.22 13.99
CA ASP A 77 -24.03 -13.93 15.32
C ASP A 77 -22.49 -13.87 15.33
N ARG A 78 -21.82 -14.84 14.71
CA ARG A 78 -20.36 -14.87 14.60
C ARG A 78 -19.80 -13.66 13.86
N ILE A 79 -20.36 -13.33 12.70
CA ILE A 79 -19.94 -12.19 11.88
C ILE A 79 -20.24 -10.87 12.60
N SER A 80 -21.36 -10.77 13.30
CA SER A 80 -21.68 -9.58 14.09
C SER A 80 -20.65 -9.33 15.19
N ARG A 81 -20.24 -10.38 15.92
CA ARG A 81 -19.15 -10.29 16.91
C ARG A 81 -17.79 -9.95 16.30
N LEU A 82 -17.50 -10.46 15.11
CA LEU A 82 -16.25 -10.13 14.42
C LEU A 82 -16.19 -8.66 14.03
N VAL A 83 -17.28 -8.14 13.48
CA VAL A 83 -17.37 -6.73 13.10
C VAL A 83 -17.24 -5.83 14.32
N SER A 84 -17.95 -6.12 15.41
CA SER A 84 -17.88 -5.28 16.61
C SER A 84 -16.51 -5.28 17.29
N ARG A 85 -15.72 -6.35 17.13
CA ARG A 85 -14.36 -6.46 17.70
C ARG A 85 -13.28 -5.79 16.85
N ASN A 86 -13.46 -5.74 15.53
CA ASN A 86 -12.38 -5.36 14.61
C ASN A 86 -12.66 -4.06 13.84
N ILE A 87 -13.92 -3.65 13.72
CA ILE A 87 -14.30 -2.44 12.97
C ILE A 87 -14.85 -1.41 13.93
N PHE A 88 -14.22 -0.24 13.95
CA PHE A 88 -14.61 0.90 14.76
C PHE A 88 -15.49 1.87 13.96
N ASP A 89 -16.29 2.66 14.66
CA ASP A 89 -17.14 3.71 14.08
C ASP A 89 -18.03 3.24 12.92
N VAL A 90 -18.51 1.99 13.00
CA VAL A 90 -19.39 1.39 12.00
C VAL A 90 -20.64 2.25 11.84
N GLY A 91 -20.85 2.78 10.65
CA GLY A 91 -21.98 3.65 10.32
C GLY A 91 -21.76 5.14 10.60
N ASP A 92 -20.64 5.53 11.23
CA ASP A 92 -20.35 6.95 11.54
C ASP A 92 -19.02 7.47 10.95
N GLY A 93 -18.18 6.61 10.39
CA GLY A 93 -16.87 7.01 9.84
C GLY A 93 -16.94 8.18 8.83
N ALA A 94 -18.01 8.27 8.04
CA ALA A 94 -18.19 9.38 7.09
C ALA A 94 -18.35 10.75 7.79
N ARG A 95 -19.04 10.80 8.93
CA ARG A 95 -19.22 12.03 9.71
C ARG A 95 -17.90 12.47 10.31
N ALA A 96 -17.18 11.56 10.95
CA ALA A 96 -15.89 11.84 11.56
C ALA A 96 -14.87 12.31 10.50
N GLY A 97 -14.80 11.61 9.36
CA GLY A 97 -13.95 12.00 8.23
C GLY A 97 -14.32 13.36 7.66
N GLY A 98 -15.61 13.64 7.47
CA GLY A 98 -16.09 14.93 6.99
C GLY A 98 -15.73 16.09 7.93
N ALA A 99 -15.98 15.90 9.24
CA ALA A 99 -15.61 16.89 10.26
C ALA A 99 -14.10 17.15 10.27
N TYR A 100 -13.28 16.09 10.17
CA TYR A 100 -11.83 16.21 10.09
C TYR A 100 -11.38 17.05 8.88
N ILE A 101 -11.93 16.79 7.69
CA ILE A 101 -11.58 17.52 6.48
C ILE A 101 -11.90 19.02 6.63
N ILE A 102 -13.09 19.35 7.14
CA ILE A 102 -13.50 20.74 7.36
C ILE A 102 -12.52 21.43 8.32
N GLN A 103 -12.23 20.81 9.47
CA GLN A 103 -11.30 21.35 10.46
C GLN A 103 -9.89 21.55 9.89
N ALA A 104 -9.39 20.57 9.12
CA ALA A 104 -8.07 20.66 8.50
C ALA A 104 -7.98 21.83 7.50
N LEU A 105 -9.06 22.11 6.77
CA LEU A 105 -9.12 23.25 5.85
C LEU A 105 -9.18 24.59 6.58
N GLU A 106 -9.91 24.67 7.69
CA GLU A 106 -9.96 25.88 8.54
C GLU A 106 -8.59 26.19 9.14
N ASN A 107 -7.90 25.19 9.68
CA ASN A 107 -6.56 25.36 10.24
C ASN A 107 -5.58 25.87 9.17
N LYS A 108 -5.57 25.26 7.97
CA LYS A 108 -4.72 25.72 6.85
C LYS A 108 -5.03 27.15 6.41
N ARG A 109 -6.30 27.58 6.48
CA ARG A 109 -6.67 28.98 6.18
C ARG A 109 -6.12 29.93 7.24
N GLN A 110 -6.17 29.55 8.51
CA GLN A 110 -5.65 30.36 9.61
C GLN A 110 -4.13 30.47 9.55
N GLU A 111 -3.42 29.38 9.25
CA GLU A 111 -1.96 29.36 9.04
C GLU A 111 -1.53 30.31 7.91
N ARG A 112 -2.29 30.38 6.81
CA ARG A 112 -2.03 31.31 5.70
C ARG A 112 -2.41 32.77 6.01
N ALA A 113 -3.30 32.99 6.97
CA ALA A 113 -3.78 34.32 7.35
C ALA A 113 -2.96 34.95 8.48
N GLN A 114 -2.18 34.15 9.23
CA GLN A 114 -1.17 34.67 10.12
C GLN A 114 0.00 35.20 9.28
N PRO A 115 0.58 36.37 9.62
CA PRO A 115 1.81 36.81 8.97
C PRO A 115 2.88 35.75 9.28
N SER A 116 3.39 35.10 8.24
CA SER A 116 4.64 34.36 8.36
C SER A 116 5.66 35.32 8.96
N ALA A 117 6.45 34.84 9.94
CA ALA A 117 7.72 35.49 10.27
C ALA A 117 8.44 35.79 8.95
N PRO A 118 9.12 36.95 8.82
CA PRO A 118 9.66 37.40 7.54
C PRO A 118 10.33 36.20 6.87
N GLU A 119 9.80 35.84 5.71
CA GLU A 119 10.48 34.92 4.82
C GLU A 119 11.87 35.54 4.67
N GLU A 120 12.88 34.92 5.29
CA GLU A 120 14.25 35.15 4.83
C GLU A 120 14.15 34.95 3.33
N GLU A 121 14.48 35.98 2.55
CA GLU A 121 14.54 35.86 1.11
C GLU A 121 15.50 34.70 0.83
N GLU A 122 14.96 33.49 0.65
CA GLU A 122 15.66 32.38 0.05
C GLU A 122 15.95 32.89 -1.36
N GLY A 123 17.16 33.41 -1.53
CA GLY A 123 17.76 33.63 -2.83
C GLY A 123 17.56 32.38 -3.70
N PRO A 124 17.67 32.52 -5.04
CA PRO A 124 17.26 31.49 -5.99
C PRO A 124 17.65 30.10 -5.49
N ARG A 125 16.64 29.28 -5.19
CA ARG A 125 16.83 27.95 -4.62
C ARG A 125 17.76 27.17 -5.53
N ASP A 126 18.97 26.93 -5.06
CA ASP A 126 19.96 26.15 -5.76
C ASP A 126 19.52 24.67 -5.69
N PRO A 127 19.02 24.09 -6.80
CA PRO A 127 18.53 22.72 -6.82
C PRO A 127 19.63 21.72 -6.45
N LEU A 128 20.90 22.05 -6.75
CA LEU A 128 22.05 21.21 -6.44
C LEU A 128 22.31 21.18 -4.93
N ALA A 129 22.20 22.32 -4.25
CA ALA A 129 22.36 22.41 -2.80
C ALA A 129 21.27 21.62 -2.06
N GLU A 130 20.02 21.65 -2.55
CA GLU A 130 18.92 20.91 -1.93
C GLU A 130 19.05 19.39 -2.14
N VAL A 131 19.49 18.97 -3.33
CA VAL A 131 19.82 17.56 -3.63
C VAL A 131 20.99 17.10 -2.77
N GLN A 132 22.05 17.91 -2.61
CA GLN A 132 23.18 17.61 -1.74
C GLN A 132 22.78 17.50 -0.27
N ALA A 133 21.91 18.36 0.24
CA ALA A 133 21.41 18.28 1.61
C ALA A 133 20.59 16.99 1.85
N ARG A 134 19.78 16.57 0.87
CA ARG A 134 19.04 15.30 0.92
C ARG A 134 19.97 14.09 0.82
N LEU A 135 21.02 14.17 0.00
CA LEU A 135 22.07 13.15 -0.10
C LEU A 135 22.93 13.05 1.16
N ALA A 136 23.16 14.14 1.89
CA ALA A 136 23.88 14.11 3.16
C ALA A 136 23.16 13.25 4.23
N HIS A 137 21.82 13.13 4.15
CA HIS A 137 21.05 12.21 4.99
C HIS A 137 21.11 10.74 4.54
N LEU A 138 21.61 10.47 3.33
CA LEU A 138 21.84 9.13 2.77
C LEU A 138 23.26 8.60 3.07
N SER A 139 24.03 9.28 3.93
CA SER A 139 25.41 8.92 4.30
C SER A 139 25.59 7.55 4.96
N ASP A 140 24.48 6.89 5.33
CA ASP A 140 24.51 5.51 5.81
C ASP A 140 23.85 4.62 4.74
N PRO A 141 24.65 3.91 3.90
CA PRO A 141 24.09 3.02 2.90
C PRO A 141 23.37 1.89 3.62
N SER A 142 22.04 1.99 3.68
CA SER A 142 21.24 0.87 4.20
C SER A 142 21.49 -0.35 3.31
N PRO A 143 21.52 -1.58 3.87
CA PRO A 143 21.64 -2.81 3.07
C PRO A 143 20.55 -2.95 1.98
N ARG A 144 19.46 -2.19 2.11
CA ARG A 144 18.38 -2.09 1.14
C ARG A 144 18.78 -1.29 -0.11
N LEU A 145 19.66 -0.30 0.03
CA LEU A 145 20.17 0.48 -1.10
C LEU A 145 21.08 -0.40 -1.97
N ASP A 146 21.99 -1.15 -1.37
CA ASP A 146 22.86 -2.07 -2.12
C ASP A 146 22.04 -3.10 -2.90
N LYS A 147 21.05 -3.73 -2.24
CA LYS A 147 20.10 -4.63 -2.91
C LYS A 147 19.38 -3.97 -4.08
N LEU A 148 18.95 -2.71 -3.93
CA LEU A 148 18.25 -1.98 -4.99
C LEU A 148 19.19 -1.66 -6.16
N LEU A 149 20.42 -1.22 -5.88
CA LEU A 149 21.41 -0.90 -6.90
C LEU A 149 21.80 -2.12 -7.73
N ASP A 150 21.82 -3.31 -7.11
CA ASP A 150 22.12 -4.58 -7.77
C ASP A 150 20.91 -5.21 -8.50
N GLN A 151 19.69 -4.68 -8.32
CA GLN A 151 18.50 -5.23 -8.99
C GLN A 151 18.59 -5.06 -10.52
N PRO A 152 18.24 -6.10 -11.29
CA PRO A 152 18.28 -6.04 -12.74
C PRO A 152 17.25 -5.04 -13.31
N LEU A 153 17.63 -4.36 -14.39
CA LEU A 153 16.70 -3.60 -15.23
C LEU A 153 16.43 -4.40 -16.50
N GLU A 154 15.17 -4.75 -16.75
CA GLU A 154 14.83 -5.66 -17.85
C GLU A 154 14.52 -4.96 -19.19
N ASP A 155 14.44 -3.62 -19.24
CA ASP A 155 13.85 -2.91 -20.38
C ASP A 155 14.64 -1.68 -20.92
N LEU A 156 15.89 -1.48 -20.52
CA LEU A 156 16.73 -0.38 -21.03
C LEU A 156 18.11 -0.91 -21.43
N ASP A 157 18.74 -0.23 -22.40
CA ASP A 157 20.09 -0.45 -23.00
C ASP A 157 20.79 -1.79 -22.68
N PRO A 158 21.11 -2.66 -23.65
CA PRO A 158 21.72 -3.98 -23.41
C PRO A 158 23.03 -3.96 -22.59
N ASP A 159 23.70 -2.81 -22.51
CA ASP A 159 24.92 -2.63 -21.72
C ASP A 159 24.66 -2.20 -20.25
N ILE A 160 23.44 -1.78 -19.91
CA ILE A 160 23.02 -1.36 -18.56
C ILE A 160 22.15 -2.46 -17.94
N ARG A 161 22.72 -3.21 -16.99
CA ARG A 161 22.07 -4.40 -16.44
C ARG A 161 21.40 -4.18 -15.09
N THR A 162 21.71 -3.09 -14.40
CA THR A 162 21.29 -2.85 -13.01
C THR A 162 20.89 -1.40 -12.77
N HIS A 163 20.13 -1.16 -11.69
CA HIS A 163 19.69 0.19 -11.31
C HIS A 163 20.88 1.09 -10.97
N GLY A 164 21.94 0.53 -10.37
CA GLY A 164 23.17 1.28 -10.08
C GLY A 164 23.89 1.73 -11.36
N GLN A 165 24.02 0.85 -12.35
CA GLN A 165 24.63 1.20 -13.64
C GLN A 165 23.83 2.27 -14.38
N TYR A 166 22.50 2.20 -14.32
CA TYR A 166 21.64 3.20 -14.94
C TYR A 166 21.76 4.58 -14.29
N LEU A 167 21.86 4.63 -12.95
CA LEU A 167 22.06 5.88 -12.22
C LEU A 167 23.40 6.54 -12.57
N VAL A 168 24.48 5.76 -12.67
CA VAL A 168 25.79 6.27 -13.11
C VAL A 168 25.70 6.84 -14.53
N TRP A 169 25.07 6.10 -15.46
CA TRP A 169 24.88 6.56 -16.83
C TRP A 169 24.09 7.89 -16.91
N LEU A 170 23.00 8.02 -16.13
CA LEU A 170 22.24 9.27 -16.06
C LEU A 170 23.07 10.44 -15.53
N ILE A 171 23.90 10.21 -14.52
CA ILE A 171 24.78 11.25 -13.96
C ILE A 171 25.78 11.72 -15.02
N ASP A 172 26.40 10.79 -15.75
CA ASP A 172 27.35 11.11 -16.82
C ASP A 172 26.69 11.95 -17.93
N GLN A 173 25.47 11.56 -18.37
CA GLN A 173 24.71 12.31 -19.38
C GLN A 173 24.34 13.73 -18.94
N LEU A 174 23.97 13.91 -17.68
CA LEU A 174 23.66 15.24 -17.13
C LEU A 174 24.91 16.12 -17.02
N GLN A 175 26.05 15.54 -16.64
CA GLN A 175 27.32 16.27 -16.57
C GLN A 175 27.80 16.73 -17.94
N GLU A 176 27.70 15.87 -18.97
CA GLU A 176 28.02 16.21 -20.36
C GLU A 176 27.18 17.39 -20.88
N GLN A 177 25.89 17.43 -20.55
CA GLN A 177 25.00 18.54 -20.95
C GLN A 177 25.34 19.85 -20.23
N SER A 178 25.66 19.79 -18.93
CA SER A 178 26.06 20.98 -18.17
C SER A 178 27.39 21.58 -18.62
N GLY A 179 28.35 20.74 -19.05
CA GLY A 179 29.65 21.21 -19.56
C GLY A 179 29.55 21.89 -20.93
N GLN A 180 28.60 21.50 -21.77
CA GLN A 180 28.38 22.11 -23.09
C GLN A 180 27.70 23.49 -23.00
N GLU A 181 26.89 23.75 -21.96
CA GLU A 181 26.30 25.07 -21.73
C GLU A 181 27.32 26.12 -21.22
N GLU A 182 28.39 25.70 -20.55
CA GLU A 182 29.47 26.60 -20.10
C GLU A 182 30.47 26.99 -21.19
N GLU A 183 30.72 26.14 -22.20
CA GLU A 183 31.63 26.44 -23.32
C GLU A 183 31.01 27.33 -24.41
N THR A 184 29.70 27.61 -24.37
CA THR A 184 28.99 28.40 -25.39
C THR A 184 28.66 29.84 -24.96
N LYS A 185 29.26 30.34 -23.87
CA LYS A 185 29.19 31.75 -23.41
C LYS A 185 30.53 32.45 -23.53
#